data_AF-A0A8X6IN09-F1
#
_entry.id   AF-A0A8X6IN09-F1
#
_cell.length_a   1.000
_cell.length_b   1.000
_cell.length_c   1.000
_cell.angle_alpha   90.00
_cell.angle_beta   90.00
_cell.angle_gamma   90.00
#
_symmetry.space_group_name_H-M   'P 1'
#
loop_
_entity.id
_entity.type
_entity.pdbx_description
1 polymer ?
#
loop_
_entity_poly.entity_id
_entity_poly.type
_entity_poly.pdbx_seq_one_letter_code
_entity_poly.pdbx_strand_id
1 'polypeptide(L)'
;MNSYFNFALIVLLFLLSEVTIGNSIECYDCRSETDPDCTADTPDVKYLTNCSTLKEGPKYVACRKIENYVDFAVLGQQPTKRIIRPVCCRC
;
A
#
# COMPACT_ATOMS: atom_id res chain seq x y z
N MET A 1 -20.95 -7.54 42.87
CA MET A 1 -19.55 -7.52 42.39
C MET A 1 -19.39 -8.11 41.00
N ASN A 2 -19.98 -9.27 40.68
CA ASN A 2 -19.91 -9.87 39.33
C ASN A 2 -20.47 -9.01 38.18
N SER A 3 -21.55 -8.26 38.40
CA SER A 3 -22.17 -7.47 37.32
C SER A 3 -21.27 -6.33 36.81
N TYR A 4 -20.59 -5.62 37.73
CA TYR A 4 -19.63 -4.57 37.37
C TYR A 4 -18.37 -5.13 36.70
N PHE A 5 -17.90 -6.30 37.13
CA PHE A 5 -16.78 -6.98 36.50
C PHE A 5 -17.10 -7.39 35.06
N ASN A 6 -18.29 -7.93 34.82
CA ASN A 6 -18.74 -8.28 33.47
C ASN A 6 -18.92 -7.03 32.59
N PHE A 7 -19.47 -5.95 33.13
CA PHE A 7 -19.63 -4.70 32.39
C PHE A 7 -18.27 -4.10 31.99
N ALA A 8 -17.31 -4.08 32.92
CA ALA A 8 -15.95 -3.63 32.64
C ALA A 8 -15.27 -4.51 31.58
N LEU A 9 -15.50 -5.83 31.61
CA LEU A 9 -14.95 -6.78 30.65
C LEU A 9 -15.54 -6.59 29.25
N ILE A 10 -16.85 -6.33 29.14
CA ILE A 10 -17.51 -6.02 27.86
C ILE A 10 -16.97 -4.71 27.25
N VAL A 11 -16.83 -3.66 28.07
CA VAL A 11 -16.25 -2.38 27.60
C VAL A 11 -14.81 -2.56 27.14
N LEU A 12 -14.01 -3.34 27.88
CA LEU A 12 -12.62 -3.64 27.50
C LEU A 12 -12.54 -4.40 26.16
N LEU A 13 -13.40 -5.40 25.95
CA LEU A 13 -13.48 -6.15 24.69
C LEU A 13 -13.87 -5.25 23.51
N PHE A 14 -14.79 -4.31 23.73
CA PHE A 14 -15.22 -3.35 22.71
C PHE A 14 -14.11 -2.36 22.33
N LEU A 15 -13.31 -1.92 23.30
CA LEU A 15 -12.15 -1.07 23.03
C LEU A 15 -11.06 -1.82 22.26
N LEU A 16 -10.83 -3.09 22.57
CA LEU A 16 -9.83 -3.91 21.89
C LEU A 16 -10.19 -4.21 20.42
N SER A 17 -11.48 -4.28 20.06
CA SER A 17 -11.90 -4.51 18.66
C SER A 17 -11.62 -3.33 17.73
N GLU A 18 -11.54 -2.10 18.24
CA GLU A 18 -11.28 -0.91 17.43
C GLU A 18 -9.78 -0.70 17.15
N VAL A 19 -8.90 -1.33 17.93
CA VAL A 19 -7.43 -1.16 17.81
C VAL A 19 -6.87 -1.73 16.49
N THR A 20 -7.61 -2.59 15.80
CA THR A 20 -7.16 -3.16 14.52
C THR A 20 -7.30 -2.22 13.31
N ILE A 21 -7.93 -1.05 13.46
CA ILE A 21 -8.18 -0.11 12.36
C ILE A 21 -7.13 1.02 12.39
N GLY A 22 -5.86 0.71 12.10
CA GLY A 22 -4.83 1.75 12.25
C GLY A 22 -3.47 1.50 11.63
N ASN A 23 -3.32 0.51 10.73
CA ASN A 23 -2.04 0.32 10.08
C ASN A 23 -1.91 1.31 8.92
N SER A 24 -1.20 2.43 9.15
CA SER A 24 -0.74 3.28 8.06
C SER A 24 0.34 2.54 7.28
N ILE A 25 0.03 2.13 6.06
CA ILE A 25 0.97 1.47 5.17
C ILE A 25 1.72 2.54 4.39
N GLU A 26 3.03 2.37 4.23
CA GLU A 26 3.85 3.22 3.38
C GLU A 26 4.35 2.41 2.19
N CYS A 27 4.19 2.96 0.99
CA CYS A 27 4.49 2.27 -0.24
C CYS A 27 5.22 3.19 -1.21
N TYR A 28 6.07 2.62 -2.05
CA TYR A 28 6.79 3.37 -3.07
C TYR A 28 5.85 3.75 -4.23
N ASP A 29 5.76 5.05 -4.54
CA ASP A 29 5.13 5.58 -5.75
C ASP A 29 6.20 5.96 -6.77
N CYS A 30 6.49 5.05 -7.70
CA CYS A 30 7.44 5.32 -8.77
C CYS A 30 7.14 4.55 -10.05
N ARG A 31 7.59 5.11 -11.17
CA ARG A 31 7.49 4.52 -12.51
C ARG A 31 8.87 4.47 -13.16
N SER A 32 9.30 3.28 -13.58
CA SER A 32 10.60 3.09 -14.24
C SER A 32 10.71 3.74 -15.63
N GLU A 33 9.58 4.19 -16.19
CA GLU A 33 9.55 4.91 -17.47
C GLU A 33 10.05 6.35 -17.34
N THR A 34 9.70 7.02 -16.24
CA THR A 34 10.14 8.39 -15.94
C THR A 34 11.37 8.43 -15.08
N ASP A 35 11.61 7.39 -14.28
CA ASP A 35 12.68 7.37 -13.30
C ASP A 35 13.39 6.00 -13.27
N PRO A 36 14.60 5.89 -13.84
CA PRO A 36 15.32 4.62 -13.90
C PRO A 36 15.73 4.09 -12.52
N ASP A 37 15.79 4.94 -11.48
CA ASP A 37 16.10 4.51 -10.11
C ASP A 37 14.96 3.68 -9.51
N CYS A 38 13.75 3.80 -10.05
CA CYS A 38 12.63 2.95 -9.69
C CYS A 38 12.82 1.49 -10.14
N THR A 39 13.83 1.16 -10.93
CA THR A 39 14.05 -0.24 -11.35
C THR A 39 14.69 -1.09 -10.25
N ALA A 40 15.33 -0.44 -9.25
CA ALA A 40 15.96 -1.10 -8.11
C ALA A 40 14.92 -1.86 -7.26
N ASP A 41 15.36 -2.94 -6.61
CA ASP A 41 14.49 -3.73 -5.71
C ASP A 41 14.04 -2.89 -4.51
N THR A 42 14.93 -2.05 -3.98
CA THR A 42 14.67 -1.05 -2.94
C THR A 42 14.84 0.36 -3.52
N PRO A 43 13.75 1.00 -3.99
CA PRO A 43 13.80 2.38 -4.42
C PRO A 43 14.18 3.30 -3.25
N ASP A 44 14.69 4.48 -3.59
CA ASP A 44 15.01 5.50 -2.61
C ASP A 44 13.77 5.91 -1.80
N VAL A 45 13.96 6.24 -0.52
CA VAL A 45 12.90 6.63 0.42
C VAL A 45 12.15 7.88 -0.02
N LYS A 46 12.71 8.67 -0.93
CA LYS A 46 12.04 9.82 -1.56
C LYS A 46 10.76 9.45 -2.33
N TYR A 47 10.61 8.19 -2.76
CA TYR A 47 9.40 7.70 -3.42
C TYR A 47 8.37 7.11 -2.44
N LEU A 48 8.71 7.03 -1.16
CA LEU A 48 7.83 6.44 -0.15
C LEU A 48 6.64 7.40 0.11
N THR A 49 5.43 6.89 -0.05
CA THR A 49 4.19 7.64 0.14
C THR A 49 3.29 6.91 1.12
N ASN A 50 2.68 7.66 2.04
CA ASN A 50 1.81 7.11 3.07
C ASN A 50 0.39 6.87 2.55
N CYS A 51 -0.05 5.61 2.56
CA CYS A 51 -1.36 5.19 2.07
C CYS A 51 -2.53 5.83 2.81
N SER A 52 -2.38 6.15 4.09
CA SER A 52 -3.44 6.77 4.90
C SER A 52 -3.78 8.19 4.44
N THR A 53 -2.89 8.86 3.71
CA THR A 53 -3.12 10.22 3.20
C THR A 53 -3.93 10.25 1.91
N LEU A 54 -4.11 9.11 1.25
CA LEU A 54 -4.91 9.01 0.03
C LEU A 54 -6.42 9.02 0.35
N LYS A 55 -7.23 9.40 -0.65
CA LYS A 55 -8.71 9.50 -0.54
C LYS A 55 -9.39 8.24 -0.01
N GLU A 56 -8.78 7.08 -0.22
CA GLU A 56 -9.28 5.79 0.26
C GLU A 56 -8.42 5.19 1.38
N GLY A 57 -7.71 6.04 2.15
CA GLY A 57 -6.69 5.68 3.14
C GLY A 57 -6.87 4.35 3.90
N PRO A 58 -7.94 4.18 4.69
CA PRO A 58 -8.15 2.97 5.50
C PRO A 58 -8.52 1.73 4.67
N LYS A 59 -8.80 1.87 3.38
CA LYS A 59 -9.12 0.75 2.48
C LYS A 59 -7.88 0.09 1.89
N TYR A 60 -6.71 0.73 2.00
CA TYR A 60 -5.47 0.17 1.48
C TYR A 60 -4.86 -0.79 2.49
N VAL A 61 -4.59 -2.02 2.05
CA VAL A 61 -4.10 -3.12 2.91
C VAL A 61 -2.76 -3.69 2.44
N ALA A 62 -2.29 -3.30 1.25
CA ALA A 62 -1.02 -3.77 0.70
C ALA A 62 -0.44 -2.81 -0.36
N CYS A 63 0.87 -2.90 -0.57
CA CYS A 63 1.55 -2.30 -1.72
C CYS A 63 1.53 -3.28 -2.91
N ARG A 64 1.48 -2.77 -4.14
CA ARG A 64 1.57 -3.60 -5.36
C ARG A 64 2.75 -3.14 -6.22
N LYS A 65 3.47 -4.11 -6.78
CA LYS A 65 4.45 -3.91 -7.85
C LYS A 65 3.90 -4.54 -9.13
N ILE A 66 3.88 -3.79 -10.23
CA ILE A 66 3.46 -4.25 -11.54
C ILE A 66 4.69 -4.28 -12.44
N GLU A 67 5.06 -5.47 -12.89
CA GLU A 67 6.11 -5.67 -13.89
C GLU A 67 5.44 -5.99 -15.23
N ASN A 68 5.41 -5.01 -16.12
CA ASN A 68 4.84 -5.18 -17.45
C ASN A 68 5.97 -5.46 -18.45
N TYR A 69 5.85 -6.58 -19.17
CA TYR A 69 6.69 -6.95 -20.30
C TYR A 69 5.92 -6.64 -21.58
N VAL A 70 6.37 -5.64 -22.33
CA VAL A 70 5.76 -5.27 -23.61
C VAL A 70 6.56 -5.97 -24.71
N ASP A 71 6.12 -7.17 -25.08
CA ASP A 71 6.85 -8.06 -26.00
C ASP A 71 6.60 -7.74 -27.49
N PHE A 72 5.72 -6.79 -27.79
CA PHE A 72 5.31 -6.44 -29.16
C PHE A 72 5.40 -4.93 -29.38
N ALA A 73 6.07 -4.52 -30.46
CA ALA A 73 6.16 -3.14 -30.90
C ALA A 73 4.82 -2.68 -31.50
N VAL A 74 3.80 -2.51 -30.66
CA VAL A 74 2.55 -1.86 -31.07
C VAL A 74 2.80 -0.36 -31.00
N LEU A 75 2.66 0.35 -32.14
CA LEU A 75 2.86 1.81 -32.25
C LEU A 75 4.32 2.32 -32.13
N GLY A 76 5.33 1.49 -32.42
CA GLY A 76 6.72 1.95 -32.52
C GLY A 76 7.46 2.18 -31.20
N GLN A 77 6.91 1.73 -30.07
CA GLN A 77 7.65 1.65 -28.80
C GLN A 77 8.52 0.39 -28.76
N GLN A 78 9.80 0.57 -28.39
CA GLN A 78 10.77 -0.52 -28.18
C GLN A 78 10.25 -1.49 -27.10
N PRO A 79 10.52 -2.79 -27.22
CA PRO A 79 10.18 -3.77 -26.18
C PRO A 79 10.95 -3.39 -24.91
N THR A 80 10.23 -2.94 -23.88
CA THR A 80 10.86 -2.45 -22.65
C THR A 80 10.11 -2.98 -21.45
N LYS A 81 10.85 -3.57 -20.51
CA LYS A 81 10.33 -3.94 -19.19
C LYS A 81 10.03 -2.66 -18.42
N ARG A 82 8.77 -2.47 -18.02
CA ARG A 82 8.35 -1.31 -17.21
C ARG A 82 7.92 -1.78 -15.83
N ILE A 83 8.50 -1.19 -14.80
CA ILE A 83 8.13 -1.39 -13.40
C ILE A 83 7.28 -0.20 -12.98
N ILE A 84 6.05 -0.49 -12.57
CA ILE A 84 5.12 0.50 -12.03
C ILE A 84 4.83 0.05 -10.60
N ARG A 85 5.12 0.90 -9.62
CA ARG A 85 4.71 0.69 -8.23
C ARG A 85 3.53 1.62 -7.94
N PRO A 86 2.28 1.18 -8.16
CA PRO A 86 1.12 1.97 -7.74
C PRO A 86 1.10 2.05 -6.21
N VAL A 87 0.86 3.26 -5.72
CA VAL A 87 1.02 3.64 -4.30
C VAL A 87 0.35 2.64 -3.38
N CYS A 88 -0.93 2.37 -3.51
CA CYS A 88 -1.64 1.57 -2.51
C CYS A 88 -2.73 0.72 -3.17
N CYS A 89 -2.82 -0.56 -2.78
CA CYS A 89 -3.81 -1.49 -3.30
C CYS A 89 -4.78 -1.98 -2.22
N ARG A 90 -6.03 -2.13 -2.66
CA ARG A 90 -7.12 -2.77 -1.94
C ARG A 90 -7.21 -4.18 -2.51
N CYS A 91 -6.51 -5.14 -1.90
CA CYS A 91 -6.57 -6.55 -2.28
C CYS A 91 -7.90 -7.18 -1.85
#